data_AF-A0A959TKH5-F1
#
_entry.id   AF-A0A959TKH5-F1
#
_cell.length_a   1.000
_cell.length_b   1.000
_cell.length_c   1.000
_cell.angle_alpha   90.00
_cell.angle_beta   90.00
_cell.angle_gamma   90.00
#
_symmetry.space_group_name_H-M   'P 1'
#
loop_
_entity.id
_entity.type
_entity.pdbx_description
1 polymer ?
#
loop_
_entity_poly.entity_id
_entity_poly.type
_entity_poly.pdbx_seq_one_letter_code
_entity_poly.pdbx_strand_id
1 'polypeptide(L)'
;MTLPAAPELSLERTRDGSFTLLATALDEPYHSRHGALQESMHVFIRQGLLAHSGRDIDVLEVGLGTGLNMLLTWLQVIEGRKEVRYLALEPRPLDRDMLRSLDHPAQCGLPVLQEHFLDLMTGPEEEAIGTAVPFRFTRSRQGMEELDAEQAFDVIYHDAFGP
;
A
#
# COMPACT_ATOMS: atom_id res chain seq x y z
N MET A 1 13.99 -18.93 -7.82
CA MET A 1 12.98 -19.06 -8.90
C MET A 1 12.98 -17.72 -9.62
N THR A 2 13.15 -17.67 -10.94
CA THR A 2 13.05 -16.39 -11.67
C THR A 2 11.59 -15.96 -11.66
N LEU A 3 11.29 -14.75 -11.19
CA LEU A 3 9.93 -14.20 -11.28
C LEU A 3 9.49 -14.21 -12.75
N PRO A 4 8.24 -14.59 -13.06
CA PRO A 4 7.72 -14.51 -14.42
C PRO A 4 7.78 -13.06 -14.93
N ALA A 5 7.79 -12.89 -16.25
CA ALA A 5 7.76 -11.56 -16.88
C ALA A 5 6.61 -10.72 -16.27
N ALA A 6 6.87 -9.43 -16.03
CA ALA A 6 5.85 -8.54 -15.48
C ALA A 6 4.64 -8.51 -16.43
N PRO A 7 3.41 -8.66 -15.92
CA PRO A 7 2.22 -8.50 -16.75
C PRO A 7 2.17 -7.08 -17.28
N GLU A 8 1.61 -6.90 -18.48
CA GLU A 8 1.31 -5.56 -18.97
C GLU A 8 0.20 -4.95 -18.10
N LEU A 9 0.41 -3.70 -17.66
CA LEU A 9 -0.45 -3.00 -16.72
C LEU A 9 -1.17 -1.86 -17.42
N SER A 10 -2.49 -1.77 -17.22
CA SER A 10 -3.29 -0.64 -17.70
C SER A 10 -4.08 0.01 -16.56
N LEU A 11 -4.17 1.34 -16.57
CA LEU A 11 -4.95 2.10 -15.60
C LEU A 11 -6.46 1.89 -15.84
N GLU A 12 -7.20 1.50 -14.80
CA GLU A 12 -8.65 1.29 -14.86
C GLU A 12 -9.34 2.16 -13.80
N ARG A 13 -10.44 2.84 -14.19
CA ARG A 13 -11.24 3.63 -13.26
C ARG A 13 -12.32 2.76 -12.63
N THR A 14 -12.38 2.72 -11.30
CA THR A 14 -13.38 1.97 -10.54
C THR A 14 -14.68 2.76 -10.35
N ARG A 15 -15.74 2.12 -9.85
CA ARG A 15 -17.07 2.74 -9.70
C ARG A 15 -17.13 3.89 -8.69
N ASP A 16 -16.25 3.92 -7.70
CA ASP A 16 -16.17 5.05 -6.74
C ASP A 16 -15.36 6.23 -7.28
N GLY A 17 -14.82 6.11 -8.49
CA GLY A 17 -14.03 7.14 -9.16
C GLY A 17 -12.52 7.05 -8.91
N SER A 18 -12.07 6.16 -8.02
CA SER A 18 -10.66 5.85 -7.80
C SER A 18 -10.06 5.05 -8.95
N PHE A 19 -8.73 5.05 -9.06
CA PHE A 19 -8.01 4.23 -10.03
C PHE A 19 -7.46 2.94 -9.42
N THR A 20 -7.42 1.90 -10.24
CA THR A 20 -6.68 0.66 -9.99
C THR A 20 -5.85 0.32 -11.23
N LEU A 21 -5.02 -0.72 -11.15
CA LEU A 21 -4.29 -1.27 -12.29
C LEU A 21 -4.92 -2.59 -12.70
N LEU A 22 -4.96 -2.89 -13.99
CA LEU A 22 -5.36 -4.19 -14.51
C LEU A 22 -4.12 -4.91 -15.02
N ALA A 23 -3.82 -6.09 -14.47
CA ALA A 23 -2.83 -6.99 -15.06
C ALA A 23 -3.46 -7.69 -16.27
N THR A 24 -3.22 -7.17 -17.47
CA THR A 24 -3.94 -7.60 -18.69
C THR A 24 -3.71 -9.07 -19.02
N ALA A 25 -2.54 -9.61 -18.66
CA ALA A 25 -2.21 -11.02 -18.86
C ALA A 25 -3.02 -11.98 -17.96
N LEU A 26 -3.55 -11.47 -16.84
CA LEU A 26 -4.33 -12.23 -15.85
C LEU A 26 -5.83 -11.86 -15.88
N ASP A 27 -6.20 -10.75 -16.52
CA ASP A 27 -7.52 -10.10 -16.41
C ASP A 27 -7.95 -9.84 -14.95
N GLU A 28 -6.97 -9.60 -14.08
CA GLU A 28 -7.17 -9.37 -12.65
C GLU A 28 -6.81 -7.92 -12.28
N PRO A 29 -7.76 -7.17 -11.68
CA PRO A 29 -7.52 -5.79 -11.25
C PRO A 29 -6.81 -5.76 -9.90
N TYR A 30 -6.06 -4.69 -9.66
CA TYR A 30 -5.22 -4.55 -8.46
C TYR A 30 -6.01 -4.31 -7.18
N HIS A 31 -7.25 -3.86 -7.34
CA HIS A 31 -8.23 -3.58 -6.32
C HIS A 31 -9.60 -3.80 -6.97
N SER A 32 -10.67 -3.98 -6.17
CA SER A 32 -12.00 -4.22 -6.74
C SER A 32 -12.46 -3.13 -7.71
N ARG A 33 -12.99 -3.56 -8.85
CA ARG A 33 -13.68 -2.69 -9.82
C ARG A 33 -14.89 -1.96 -9.20
N HIS A 34 -15.40 -2.46 -8.06
CA HIS A 34 -16.50 -1.83 -7.33
C HIS A 34 -16.09 -0.57 -6.56
N GLY A 35 -14.80 -0.35 -6.32
CA GLY A 35 -14.26 0.84 -5.67
C GLY A 35 -13.03 0.53 -4.83
N ALA A 36 -11.84 0.87 -5.33
CA ALA A 36 -10.58 0.56 -4.65
C ALA A 36 -10.48 1.32 -3.32
N LEU A 37 -10.78 2.61 -3.33
CA LEU A 37 -10.73 3.45 -2.13
C LEU A 37 -11.74 3.01 -1.06
N GLN A 38 -12.99 2.72 -1.46
CA GLN A 38 -14.02 2.28 -0.52
C GLN A 38 -13.68 0.94 0.14
N GLU A 39 -13.21 -0.03 -0.65
CA GLU A 39 -12.80 -1.34 -0.15
C GLU A 39 -11.62 -1.21 0.81
N SER A 40 -10.55 -0.51 0.40
CA SER A 40 -9.35 -0.33 1.24
C SER A 40 -9.67 0.37 2.56
N MET A 41 -10.53 1.40 2.52
CA MET A 41 -11.00 2.09 3.72
C MET A 41 -11.82 1.17 4.63
N HIS A 42 -12.65 0.29 4.07
CA HIS A 42 -13.47 -0.61 4.88
C HIS A 42 -12.65 -1.74 5.49
N VAL A 43 -11.92 -2.49 4.66
CA VAL A 43 -11.22 -3.72 5.05
C VAL A 43 -9.96 -3.40 5.85
N PHE A 44 -9.01 -2.68 5.27
CA PHE A 44 -7.70 -2.50 5.88
C PHE A 44 -7.72 -1.43 6.97
N ILE A 45 -8.41 -0.32 6.74
CA ILE A 45 -8.43 0.79 7.71
C ILE A 45 -9.41 0.55 8.84
N ARG A 46 -10.71 0.38 8.55
CA ARG A 46 -11.73 0.27 9.61
C ARG A 46 -11.70 -1.08 10.32
N GLN A 47 -11.60 -2.18 9.58
CA GLN A 47 -11.58 -3.53 10.20
C GLN A 47 -10.18 -3.99 10.62
N GLY A 48 -9.10 -3.41 10.06
CA GLY A 48 -7.73 -3.66 10.48
C GLY A 48 -7.22 -2.62 11.48
N LEU A 49 -6.60 -1.56 10.97
CA LEU A 49 -5.86 -0.57 11.77
C LEU A 49 -6.65 0.04 12.94
N LEU A 50 -7.89 0.49 12.66
CA LEU A 50 -8.71 1.20 13.64
C LEU A 50 -9.42 0.25 14.62
N ALA A 51 -9.62 -1.01 14.25
CA ALA A 51 -10.16 -2.03 15.14
C ALA A 51 -9.15 -2.46 16.21
N HIS A 52 -7.85 -2.33 15.93
CA HIS A 52 -6.80 -2.60 16.91
C HIS A 52 -6.76 -1.50 17.99
N SER A 53 -6.79 -1.88 19.27
CA SER A 53 -6.87 -0.94 20.40
C SER A 53 -5.52 -0.30 20.79
N GLY A 54 -4.41 -0.88 20.36
CA GLY A 54 -3.06 -0.36 20.59
C GLY A 54 -2.82 1.01 19.97
N ARG A 55 -1.92 1.76 20.62
CA ARG A 55 -1.42 3.04 20.13
C ARG A 55 -0.27 2.84 19.15
N ASP A 56 0.72 2.05 19.55
CA ASP A 56 1.88 1.70 18.75
C ASP A 56 1.56 0.38 18.04
N ILE A 57 1.66 0.37 16.72
CA ILE A 57 1.15 -0.72 15.88
C ILE A 57 2.19 -1.07 14.82
N ASP A 58 2.52 -2.34 14.75
CA ASP A 58 3.32 -2.92 13.68
C ASP A 58 2.39 -3.49 12.60
N VAL A 59 2.45 -2.90 11.42
CA VAL A 59 1.65 -3.31 10.25
C VAL A 59 2.56 -3.99 9.24
N LEU A 60 2.17 -5.19 8.82
CA LEU A 60 2.72 -5.86 7.64
C LEU A 60 1.73 -5.73 6.48
N GLU A 61 2.21 -5.32 5.32
CA GLU A 61 1.49 -5.45 4.05
C GLU A 61 2.20 -6.42 3.13
N VAL A 62 1.47 -7.41 2.64
CA VAL A 62 1.92 -8.33 1.60
C VAL A 62 1.27 -7.90 0.30
N GLY A 63 2.07 -7.40 -0.65
CA GLY A 63 1.60 -6.80 -1.90
C GLY A 63 1.34 -5.30 -1.76
N LEU A 64 2.40 -4.48 -1.71
CA LEU A 64 2.24 -3.01 -1.65
C LEU A 64 1.47 -2.46 -2.86
N GLY A 65 1.69 -3.05 -4.04
CA GLY A 65 0.99 -2.70 -5.28
C GLY A 65 0.98 -1.19 -5.55
N THR A 66 -0.22 -0.61 -5.55
CA THR A 66 -0.41 0.83 -5.86
C THR A 66 -0.08 1.75 -4.68
N GLY A 67 0.17 1.22 -3.49
CA GLY A 67 0.44 1.98 -2.27
C GLY A 67 -0.80 2.60 -1.62
N LEU A 68 -2.02 2.23 -2.05
CA LEU A 68 -3.25 2.83 -1.55
C LEU A 68 -3.45 2.56 -0.04
N ASN A 69 -3.28 1.33 0.42
CA ASN A 69 -3.47 1.00 1.84
C ASN A 69 -2.41 1.65 2.72
N MET A 70 -1.17 1.72 2.25
CA MET A 70 -0.08 2.48 2.89
C MET A 70 -0.45 3.96 3.02
N LEU A 71 -0.89 4.60 1.94
CA LEU A 71 -1.31 6.01 1.94
C LEU A 71 -2.45 6.22 2.95
N LEU A 72 -3.49 5.39 2.91
CA LEU A 72 -4.63 5.52 3.82
C LEU A 72 -4.22 5.32 5.29
N THR A 73 -3.30 4.39 5.56
CA THR A 73 -2.75 4.18 6.90
C THR A 73 -1.98 5.41 7.37
N TRP A 74 -1.16 5.99 6.49
CA TRP A 74 -0.43 7.23 6.78
C TRP A 74 -1.39 8.40 7.09
N LEU A 75 -2.47 8.56 6.32
CA LEU A 75 -3.50 9.57 6.58
C LEU A 75 -4.16 9.39 7.95
N GLN A 76 -4.46 8.15 8.36
CA GLN A 76 -5.01 7.88 9.68
C GLN A 76 -4.04 8.21 10.82
N VAL A 77 -2.73 8.10 10.59
CA VAL A 77 -1.72 8.53 11.57
C VAL A 77 -1.68 10.06 11.67
N ILE A 78 -1.85 10.79 10.56
CA ILE A 78 -1.93 12.26 10.55
C ILE A 78 -3.16 12.76 11.33
N GLU A 79 -4.32 12.12 11.14
CA GLU A 79 -5.59 12.52 11.76
C GLU A 79 -5.74 12.02 13.21
N GLY A 80 -5.05 10.93 13.55
CA GLY A 80 -5.24 10.17 14.76
C GLY A 80 -4.15 10.34 15.81
N ARG A 81 -4.11 9.38 16.73
CA ARG A 81 -3.08 9.26 17.79
C ARG A 81 -2.34 7.92 17.73
N LYS A 82 -2.39 7.22 16.60
CA LYS A 82 -1.66 5.95 16.40
C LYS A 82 -0.25 6.24 15.95
N GLU A 83 0.70 5.42 16.39
CA GLU A 83 2.08 5.38 15.93
C GLU A 83 2.24 4.08 15.17
N VAL A 84 2.74 4.14 13.93
CA VAL A 84 2.75 2.98 13.05
C VAL A 84 4.16 2.74 12.52
N ARG A 85 4.64 1.50 12.70
CA ARG A 85 5.75 0.95 11.92
C ARG A 85 5.14 0.08 10.84
N TYR A 86 5.35 0.47 9.59
CA TYR A 86 4.75 -0.15 8.42
C TYR A 86 5.84 -0.84 7.62
N LEU A 87 5.74 -2.15 7.46
CA LEU A 87 6.57 -2.93 6.55
C LEU A 87 5.72 -3.39 5.38
N ALA A 88 6.13 -3.05 4.15
CA ALA A 88 5.49 -3.54 2.94
C ALA A 88 6.44 -4.46 2.16
N LEU A 89 5.91 -5.60 1.73
CA LEU A 89 6.57 -6.54 0.84
C LEU A 89 6.04 -6.36 -0.58
N GLU A 90 6.93 -6.09 -1.53
CA GLU A 90 6.58 -5.91 -2.93
C GLU A 90 7.75 -6.28 -3.84
N PRO A 91 7.77 -7.51 -4.39
CA PRO A 91 8.81 -7.95 -5.30
C PRO A 91 8.90 -7.13 -6.60
N ARG A 92 7.79 -6.53 -7.04
CA ARG A 92 7.65 -5.82 -8.32
C ARG A 92 7.02 -4.43 -8.12
N PRO A 93 7.74 -3.49 -7.46
CA PRO A 93 7.25 -2.15 -7.23
C PRO A 93 7.04 -1.40 -8.54
N LEU A 94 5.97 -0.60 -8.56
CA LEU A 94 5.66 0.29 -9.68
C LEU A 94 6.67 1.43 -9.77
N ASP A 95 6.90 1.91 -10.99
CA ASP A 95 7.71 3.10 -11.20
C ASP A 95 6.96 4.39 -10.82
N ARG A 96 7.73 5.49 -10.70
CA ARG A 96 7.21 6.78 -10.25
C ARG A 96 6.14 7.35 -11.19
N ASP A 97 6.23 7.12 -12.49
CA ASP A 97 5.32 7.70 -13.47
C ASP A 97 3.97 6.97 -13.46
N MET A 98 3.99 5.64 -13.27
CA MET A 98 2.79 4.84 -13.05
C MET A 98 2.09 5.24 -11.75
N LEU A 99 2.85 5.34 -10.64
CA LEU A 99 2.32 5.81 -9.36
C LEU A 99 1.75 7.23 -9.44
N ARG A 100 2.40 8.11 -10.20
CA ARG A 100 1.89 9.47 -10.43
C ARG A 100 0.58 9.45 -11.19
N SER A 101 0.45 8.59 -12.19
CA SER A 101 -0.76 8.43 -13.01
C SER A 101 -1.95 7.87 -12.22
N LEU A 102 -1.69 7.13 -11.14
CA LEU A 102 -2.72 6.67 -10.22
C LEU A 102 -3.34 7.81 -9.42
N ASP A 103 -2.59 8.88 -9.09
CA ASP A 103 -3.12 10.10 -8.45
C ASP A 103 -3.92 9.85 -7.14
N HIS A 104 -3.53 8.84 -6.35
CA HIS A 104 -4.24 8.43 -5.14
C HIS A 104 -4.40 9.55 -4.10
N PRO A 105 -3.38 10.36 -3.78
CA PRO A 105 -3.53 11.53 -2.92
C PRO A 105 -4.64 12.49 -3.35
N ALA A 106 -4.77 12.79 -4.65
CA ALA A 106 -5.85 13.65 -5.14
C ALA A 106 -7.23 12.99 -5.00
N GLN A 107 -7.33 11.67 -5.22
CA GLN A 107 -8.57 10.90 -4.99
C GLN A 107 -9.00 10.92 -3.51
N CYS A 108 -8.04 11.01 -2.59
CA CYS A 108 -8.29 11.19 -1.16
C CYS A 108 -8.59 12.65 -0.79
N GLY A 109 -8.66 13.57 -1.75
CA GLY A 109 -8.89 15.00 -1.51
C GLY A 109 -7.66 15.77 -1.01
N LEU A 110 -6.46 15.17 -1.10
CA LEU A 110 -5.20 15.72 -0.58
C LEU A 110 -4.10 15.77 -1.67
N PRO A 111 -4.32 16.47 -2.80
CA PRO A 111 -3.35 16.52 -3.90
C PRO A 111 -1.98 17.10 -3.48
N VAL A 112 -1.94 17.88 -2.40
CA VAL A 112 -0.68 18.43 -1.84
C VAL A 112 0.30 17.34 -1.37
N LEU A 113 -0.19 16.12 -1.08
CA LEU A 113 0.64 15.01 -0.64
C LEU A 113 1.27 14.21 -1.78
N GLN A 114 1.00 14.55 -3.05
CA GLN A 114 1.42 13.75 -4.21
C GLN A 114 2.92 13.46 -4.23
N GLU A 115 3.77 14.48 -4.15
CA GLU A 115 5.22 14.26 -4.23
C GLU A 115 5.77 13.53 -3.00
N HIS A 116 5.20 13.77 -1.80
CA HIS A 116 5.57 13.01 -0.61
C HIS A 116 5.18 11.54 -0.70
N PHE A 117 4.01 11.23 -1.25
CA PHE A 117 3.58 9.87 -1.52
C PHE A 117 4.52 9.18 -2.51
N LEU A 118 4.87 9.87 -3.61
CA LEU A 118 5.82 9.33 -4.58
C LEU A 118 7.21 9.12 -3.96
N ASP A 119 7.69 10.03 -3.12
CA ASP A 119 8.98 9.89 -2.43
C ASP A 119 9.00 8.71 -1.46
N LEU A 120 7.91 8.45 -0.73
CA LEU A 120 7.77 7.25 0.09
C LEU A 120 7.78 5.99 -0.79
N MET A 121 6.99 5.99 -1.86
CA MET A 121 6.84 4.84 -2.76
C MET A 121 8.05 4.57 -3.65
N THR A 122 8.96 5.52 -3.84
CA THR A 122 10.16 5.35 -4.68
C THR A 122 11.47 5.61 -3.95
N GLY A 123 11.40 5.82 -2.63
CA GLY A 123 12.55 6.06 -1.77
C GLY A 123 13.41 4.80 -1.55
N PRO A 124 14.44 4.90 -0.68
CA PRO A 124 15.33 3.79 -0.37
C PRO A 124 14.54 2.57 0.13
N GLU A 125 14.96 1.40 -0.32
CA GLU A 125 14.43 0.11 0.12
C GLU A 125 15.14 -0.34 1.41
N GLU A 126 14.47 -1.16 2.21
CA GLU A 126 14.96 -1.73 3.48
C GLU A 126 15.34 -0.72 4.58
N GLU A 127 15.16 0.57 4.32
CA GLU A 127 15.36 1.65 5.28
C GLU A 127 14.02 2.22 5.74
N ALA A 128 13.90 2.49 7.04
CA ALA A 128 12.72 3.16 7.59
C ALA A 128 12.74 4.65 7.21
N ILE A 129 11.86 5.05 6.31
CA ILE A 129 11.62 6.46 6.00
C ILE A 129 10.71 7.02 7.09
N GLY A 130 11.29 7.88 7.93
CA GLY A 130 10.54 8.64 8.93
C GLY A 130 9.76 9.78 8.28
N THR A 131 8.54 10.02 8.76
CA THR A 131 7.76 11.20 8.38
C THR A 131 7.75 12.22 9.52
N ALA A 132 7.16 13.41 9.30
CA ALA A 132 6.96 14.40 10.35
C ALA A 132 5.93 13.97 11.42
N VAL A 133 5.24 12.86 11.19
CA VAL A 133 4.28 12.20 12.09
C VAL A 133 4.86 10.86 12.54
N PRO A 134 4.31 10.18 13.56
CA PRO A 134 4.85 8.90 14.03
C PRO A 134 4.48 7.74 13.09
N PHE A 135 4.76 7.90 11.79
CA PHE A 135 4.66 6.89 10.75
C PHE A 135 6.07 6.62 10.22
N ARG A 136 6.54 5.37 10.41
CA ARG A 136 7.78 4.84 9.83
C ARG A 136 7.42 3.83 8.77
N PHE A 137 7.86 4.06 7.54
CA PHE A 137 7.60 3.19 6.41
C PHE A 137 8.87 2.51 5.94
N THR A 138 8.84 1.19 5.81
CA THR A 138 9.89 0.37 5.21
C THR A 138 9.27 -0.45 4.09
N ARG A 139 9.96 -0.48 2.96
CA ARG A 139 9.58 -1.31 1.80
C ARG A 139 10.70 -2.29 1.51
N SER A 140 10.35 -3.55 1.26
CA SER A 140 11.26 -4.60 0.84
C SER A 140 10.79 -5.24 -0.47
N ARG A 141 11.73 -5.69 -1.30
CA ARG A 141 11.44 -6.48 -2.51
C ARG A 141 11.33 -7.98 -2.24
N GLN A 142 11.42 -8.38 -0.99
CA GLN A 142 11.32 -9.77 -0.58
C GLN A 142 9.90 -10.30 -0.74
N GLY A 143 9.78 -11.59 -1.02
CA GLY A 143 8.53 -12.33 -0.88
C GLY A 143 8.18 -12.60 0.58
N MET A 144 6.92 -12.97 0.85
CA MET A 144 6.48 -13.34 2.21
C MET A 144 7.24 -14.56 2.75
N GLU A 145 7.66 -15.47 1.87
CA GLU A 145 8.43 -16.67 2.19
C GLU A 145 9.86 -16.38 2.70
N GLU A 146 10.35 -15.15 2.50
CA GLU A 146 11.67 -14.70 2.94
C GLU A 146 11.61 -13.93 4.27
N LEU A 147 10.40 -13.65 4.78
CA LEU A 147 10.20 -12.92 6.02
C LEU A 147 10.66 -13.78 7.22
N ASP A 148 11.34 -13.16 8.19
CA ASP A 148 11.74 -13.84 9.42
C ASP A 148 10.50 -14.21 10.25
N ALA A 149 10.37 -15.50 10.57
CA ALA A 149 9.26 -16.04 11.36
C ALA A 149 9.23 -15.52 12.81
N GLU A 150 10.31 -14.93 13.32
CA GLU A 150 10.35 -14.32 14.65
C GLU A 150 9.75 -12.90 14.68
N GLN A 151 9.53 -12.26 13.52
CA GLN A 151 8.97 -10.93 13.45
C GLN A 151 7.44 -10.97 13.65
N ALA A 152 6.96 -10.44 14.76
CA ALA A 152 5.54 -10.31 15.06
C ALA A 152 4.97 -8.98 14.53
N PHE A 153 3.72 -9.01 14.07
CA PHE A 153 2.96 -7.85 13.62
C PHE A 153 1.59 -7.84 14.30
N ASP A 154 1.07 -6.65 14.58
CA ASP A 154 -0.24 -6.46 15.22
C ASP A 154 -1.39 -6.54 14.20
N VAL A 155 -1.13 -6.08 12.97
CA VAL A 155 -2.10 -6.06 11.86
C VAL A 155 -1.41 -6.50 10.57
N ILE A 156 -2.06 -7.38 9.82
CA ILE A 156 -1.56 -7.87 8.53
C ILE A 156 -2.57 -7.49 7.44
N TYR A 157 -2.12 -6.71 6.46
CA TYR A 157 -2.83 -6.48 5.21
C TYR A 157 -2.34 -7.51 4.19
N HIS A 158 -3.24 -8.39 3.77
CA HIS A 158 -2.95 -9.34 2.71
C HIS A 158 -3.68 -8.91 1.44
N ASP A 159 -2.99 -8.12 0.62
CA ASP A 159 -3.50 -7.54 -0.62
C ASP A 159 -2.62 -7.95 -1.82
N ALA A 160 -2.09 -9.17 -1.75
CA ALA A 160 -1.29 -9.77 -2.81
C ALA A 160 -2.19 -10.51 -3.81
N PHE A 161 -1.88 -10.36 -5.09
CA PHE A 161 -2.48 -11.19 -6.15
C PHE A 161 -2.29 -12.68 -5.85
N GLY A 162 -3.28 -13.46 -6.27
CA GLY A 162 -3.12 -14.91 -6.32
C GLY A 162 -1.93 -15.30 -7.21
N PRO A 163 -1.26 -16.43 -6.93
CA PRO A 163 -0.17 -16.95 -7.76
C PRO A 163 -0.61 -17.33 -9.18
#